data_AF-W6RN94-F1
#
_entry.id   AF-W6RN94-F1
#
_cell.length_a   1.000
_cell.length_b   1.000
_cell.length_c   1.000
_cell.angle_alpha   90.00
_cell.angle_beta   90.00
_cell.angle_gamma   90.00
#
_symmetry.space_group_name_H-M   'P 1'
#
loop_
_entity.id
_entity.type
_entity.pdbx_description
1 polymer ?
#
loop_
_entity_poly.entity_id
_entity_poly.type
_entity_poly.pdbx_seq_one_letter_code
_entity_poly.pdbx_strand_id
1 'polypeptide(L)'
;MARDRRHFTLNGLGKVRPFAAKTGGSASHPSDVNNRQAHAQALLAALDHLPDLAQDNLPGVYLAIEGRPNEVMVTKSLNASGLTLLRVEKPAGAPAEATVFASEKGLAKLRQKIEAFGGDIPRKEDGSTGAPQNADLVQSISAISEAGLRALWRSPGARFPAQVGKKPWEVWLDKNSAAAFVDRAAEYGVAVGTDRLEFPEDLVVIAVATNEELAAAVRSLGCVRALATPTRTADDFDAMPVEEQLDWVDDLSNRTTFEATVDPNFITCSIAASAGHIH
;
A
#
# COMPACT_ATOMS: atom_id res chain seq x y z
N MET A 1 40.46 -49.68 -13.78
CA MET A 1 39.31 -50.22 -14.54
C MET A 1 38.39 -49.05 -14.85
N ALA A 2 38.22 -48.72 -16.13
CA ALA A 2 37.27 -47.72 -16.58
C ALA A 2 35.85 -48.33 -16.55
N ARG A 3 34.88 -47.60 -15.99
CA ARG A 3 33.45 -47.87 -16.18
C ARG A 3 32.84 -46.69 -16.90
N ASP A 4 32.78 -46.87 -18.22
CA ASP A 4 31.96 -46.17 -19.19
C ASP A 4 30.50 -46.05 -18.68
N ARG A 5 30.03 -44.82 -18.50
CA ARG A 5 28.60 -44.53 -18.28
C ARG A 5 28.10 -43.78 -19.50
N ARG A 6 27.19 -44.42 -20.24
CA ARG A 6 26.50 -43.85 -21.40
C ARG A 6 25.74 -42.59 -20.98
N HIS A 7 26.15 -41.44 -21.50
CA HIS A 7 25.40 -40.20 -21.39
C HIS A 7 24.22 -40.25 -22.36
N PHE A 8 22.99 -40.15 -21.85
CA PHE A 8 21.81 -39.94 -22.69
C PHE A 8 21.70 -38.45 -23.00
N THR A 9 22.10 -38.05 -24.22
CA THR A 9 21.89 -36.69 -24.71
C THR A 9 20.48 -36.59 -25.30
N LEU A 10 19.54 -36.00 -24.55
CA LEU A 10 18.20 -35.71 -25.05
C LEU A 10 18.24 -34.47 -25.95
N ASN A 11 18.58 -34.68 -27.22
CA ASN A 11 18.47 -33.66 -28.25
C ASN A 11 17.03 -33.63 -28.80
N GLY A 12 16.35 -32.49 -28.68
CA GLY A 12 15.12 -32.20 -29.44
C GLY A 12 13.78 -32.21 -28.68
N LEU A 13 13.75 -32.10 -27.35
CA LEU A 13 12.48 -32.07 -26.59
C LEU A 13 11.82 -30.68 -26.48
N GLY A 14 12.36 -29.64 -27.11
CA GLY A 14 11.77 -28.30 -27.09
C GLY A 14 11.21 -27.89 -28.45
N LYS A 15 9.89 -27.79 -28.59
CA LYS A 15 9.32 -26.96 -29.65
C LYS A 15 9.45 -25.50 -29.21
N VAL A 16 10.38 -24.76 -29.81
CA VAL A 16 10.47 -23.31 -29.65
C VAL A 16 9.17 -22.71 -30.19
N ARG A 17 8.30 -22.25 -29.29
CA ARG A 17 7.22 -21.34 -29.66
C ARG A 17 7.83 -19.94 -29.66
N PRO A 18 7.68 -19.16 -30.75
CA PRO A 18 8.08 -17.76 -30.70
C PRO A 18 7.31 -17.09 -29.55
N PHE A 19 8.04 -16.36 -28.71
CA PHE A 19 7.44 -15.53 -27.68
C PHE A 19 6.56 -14.50 -28.38
N ALA A 20 5.26 -14.73 -28.38
CA ALA A 20 4.29 -13.68 -28.69
C ALA A 20 4.17 -12.83 -27.43
N ALA A 21 4.97 -11.77 -27.37
CA ALA A 21 4.72 -10.70 -26.41
C ALA A 21 3.24 -10.32 -26.56
N LYS A 22 2.48 -10.34 -25.47
CA LYS A 22 1.23 -9.58 -25.44
C LYS A 22 1.64 -8.13 -25.67
N THR A 23 1.47 -7.63 -26.89
CA THR A 23 1.44 -6.20 -27.22
C THR A 23 0.17 -5.60 -26.63
N GLY A 24 0.03 -5.71 -25.31
CA GLY A 24 -0.79 -4.83 -24.50
C GLY A 24 0.20 -3.95 -23.77
N GLY A 25 0.69 -2.90 -24.45
CA GLY A 25 1.40 -1.86 -23.74
C GLY A 25 0.42 -1.28 -22.73
N SER A 26 0.57 -1.64 -21.46
CA SER A 26 0.02 -0.83 -20.38
C SER A 26 0.53 0.57 -20.66
N ALA A 27 -0.36 1.50 -20.98
CA ALA A 27 0.03 2.88 -21.23
C ALA A 27 0.91 3.31 -20.04
N SER A 28 2.14 3.74 -20.31
CA SER A 28 3.07 4.16 -19.26
C SER A 28 2.64 5.47 -18.60
N HIS A 29 1.66 6.16 -19.21
CA HIS A 29 1.13 7.44 -18.80
C HIS A 29 -0.41 7.40 -18.90
N PRO A 30 -1.13 8.08 -17.99
CA PRO A 30 -2.58 8.20 -18.07
C PRO A 30 -3.01 9.01 -19.30
N SER A 31 -4.25 8.82 -19.75
CA SER A 31 -4.84 9.64 -20.81
C SER A 31 -5.13 11.08 -20.36
N ASP A 32 -5.11 12.01 -21.32
CA ASP A 32 -5.48 13.41 -21.08
C ASP A 32 -6.93 13.54 -20.56
N VAL A 33 -7.13 14.43 -19.58
CA VAL A 33 -8.46 14.83 -19.13
C VAL A 33 -9.08 15.84 -20.09
N ASN A 34 -10.40 15.74 -20.34
CA ASN A 34 -11.10 16.61 -21.29
C ASN A 34 -10.97 18.11 -20.96
N ASN A 35 -11.14 18.49 -19.70
CA ASN A 35 -11.00 19.87 -19.24
C ASN A 35 -10.03 19.94 -18.06
N ARG A 36 -8.77 20.25 -18.39
CA ARG A 36 -7.66 20.35 -17.46
C ARG A 36 -7.90 21.34 -16.32
N GLN A 37 -8.42 22.52 -16.64
CA GLN A 37 -8.68 23.57 -15.64
C GLN A 37 -9.79 23.13 -14.68
N ALA A 38 -10.89 22.58 -15.20
CA ALA A 38 -11.97 22.07 -14.36
C ALA A 38 -11.52 20.89 -13.49
N HIS A 39 -10.70 19.98 -14.04
CA HIS A 39 -10.14 18.85 -13.30
C HIS A 39 -9.22 19.31 -12.17
N ALA A 40 -8.29 20.23 -12.45
CA ALA A 40 -7.43 20.82 -11.44
C ALA A 40 -8.25 21.52 -10.35
N GLN A 41 -9.26 22.31 -10.73
CA GLN A 41 -10.11 23.01 -9.78
C GLN A 41 -10.90 22.06 -8.88
N ALA A 42 -11.40 20.94 -9.42
CA ALA A 42 -12.11 19.93 -8.63
C ALA A 42 -11.20 19.30 -7.57
N LEU A 43 -9.96 18.98 -7.93
CA LEU A 43 -8.98 18.44 -6.99
C LEU A 43 -8.54 19.47 -5.95
N LEU A 44 -8.38 20.75 -6.33
CA LEU A 44 -8.08 21.83 -5.39
C LEU A 44 -9.21 22.04 -4.39
N ALA A 45 -10.46 22.04 -4.88
CA ALA A 45 -11.63 22.11 -4.03
C ALA A 45 -11.67 20.93 -3.05
N ALA A 46 -11.29 19.72 -3.47
CA ALA A 46 -11.19 18.58 -2.57
C ALA A 46 -10.14 18.79 -1.47
N LEU A 47 -8.99 19.40 -1.80
CA LEU A 47 -7.98 19.77 -0.79
C LEU A 47 -8.46 20.87 0.17
N ASP A 48 -9.36 21.75 -0.25
CA ASP A 48 -9.94 22.80 0.60
C ASP A 48 -10.92 22.26 1.66
N HIS A 49 -11.44 21.04 1.47
CA HIS A 49 -12.31 20.37 2.44
C HIS A 49 -11.53 19.56 3.49
N LEU A 50 -10.20 19.46 3.36
CA LEU A 50 -9.35 18.82 4.36
C LEU A 50 -9.23 19.71 5.60
N PRO A 51 -8.93 19.11 6.78
CA PRO A 51 -8.74 19.88 7.99
C PRO A 51 -7.57 20.86 7.88
N ASP A 52 -7.72 22.01 8.54
CA ASP A 52 -6.62 22.97 8.70
C ASP A 52 -5.63 22.41 9.73
N LEU A 53 -4.51 21.88 9.24
CA LEU A 53 -3.51 21.21 10.07
C LEU A 53 -2.92 22.12 11.14
N ALA A 54 -2.75 23.41 10.85
CA ALA A 54 -2.17 24.36 11.79
C ALA A 54 -3.17 24.73 12.88
N GLN A 55 -4.43 24.98 12.52
CA GLN A 55 -5.49 25.30 13.50
C GLN A 55 -5.84 24.10 14.36
N ASP A 56 -5.90 22.90 13.78
CA ASP A 56 -6.24 21.66 14.49
C ASP A 56 -5.02 21.06 15.23
N ASN A 57 -3.83 21.67 15.12
CA ASN A 57 -2.56 21.17 15.66
C ASN A 57 -2.28 19.70 15.27
N LEU A 58 -2.46 19.39 13.99
CA LEU A 58 -2.27 18.06 13.43
C LEU A 58 -0.89 17.94 12.77
N PRO A 59 -0.18 16.81 12.96
CA PRO A 59 1.10 16.57 12.30
C PRO A 59 0.97 16.37 10.78
N GLY A 60 -0.22 16.04 10.30
CA GLY A 60 -0.53 15.77 8.91
C GLY A 60 -1.95 15.21 8.74
N VAL A 61 -2.28 14.80 7.52
CA VAL A 61 -3.56 14.19 7.16
C VAL A 61 -3.34 12.92 6.34
N TYR A 62 -4.17 11.92 6.58
CA TYR A 62 -4.22 10.73 5.73
C TYR A 62 -5.14 11.03 4.55
N LEU A 63 -4.65 10.81 3.33
CA LEU A 63 -5.35 11.02 2.09
C LEU A 63 -5.72 9.66 1.47
N ALA A 64 -6.97 9.52 1.08
CA ALA A 64 -7.41 8.50 0.15
C ALA A 64 -7.40 9.13 -1.26
N ILE A 65 -6.57 8.56 -2.14
CA ILE A 65 -6.42 9.01 -3.52
C ILE A 65 -6.97 7.93 -4.43
N GLU A 66 -8.04 8.27 -5.13
CA GLU A 66 -8.64 7.40 -6.13
C GLU A 66 -8.03 7.70 -7.50
N GLY A 67 -7.69 6.65 -8.23
CA GLY A 67 -7.22 6.73 -9.61
C GLY A 67 -8.39 6.84 -10.59
N ARG A 68 -8.10 7.25 -11.82
CA ARG A 68 -9.13 7.21 -12.86
C ARG A 68 -9.45 5.77 -13.29
N PRO A 69 -10.73 5.46 -13.61
CA PRO A 69 -11.11 4.15 -14.10
C PRO A 69 -10.33 3.77 -15.36
N ASN A 70 -9.80 2.54 -15.40
CA ASN A 70 -9.01 1.98 -16.51
C ASN A 70 -7.70 2.72 -16.83
N GLU A 71 -7.23 3.62 -15.95
CA GLU A 71 -5.97 4.35 -16.12
C GLU A 71 -4.86 3.79 -15.22
N VAL A 72 -3.61 4.15 -15.52
CA VAL A 72 -2.47 3.87 -14.65
C VAL A 72 -2.38 4.95 -13.56
N MET A 73 -2.33 4.51 -12.30
CA MET A 73 -2.06 5.39 -11.17
C MET A 73 -0.56 5.68 -11.04
N VAL A 74 -0.20 6.96 -10.95
CA VAL A 74 1.20 7.39 -10.85
C VAL A 74 1.58 7.62 -9.39
N THR A 75 2.27 6.65 -8.81
CA THR A 75 2.52 6.60 -7.35
C THR A 75 3.84 7.23 -6.90
N LYS A 76 4.84 7.36 -7.79
CA LYS A 76 6.17 7.88 -7.44
C LYS A 76 6.11 9.29 -6.82
N SER A 77 5.23 10.14 -7.34
CA SER A 77 5.03 11.50 -6.83
C SER A 77 4.24 11.57 -5.52
N LEU A 78 3.60 10.47 -5.12
CA LEU A 78 2.84 10.33 -3.87
C LEU A 78 3.72 9.82 -2.71
N ASN A 79 4.99 9.52 -2.96
CA ASN A 79 5.96 9.11 -1.94
C ASN A 79 7.21 10.01 -1.96
N ALA A 80 7.01 11.32 -1.78
CA ALA A 80 8.10 12.30 -1.83
C ALA A 80 7.73 13.59 -1.11
N SER A 81 8.76 14.34 -0.67
CA SER A 81 8.64 15.74 -0.24
C SER A 81 7.59 16.01 0.85
N GLY A 82 7.49 15.12 1.84
CA GLY A 82 6.50 15.24 2.93
C GLY A 82 5.18 14.51 2.66
N LEU A 83 5.10 13.76 1.56
CA LEU A 83 4.11 12.71 1.33
C LEU A 83 4.75 11.35 1.54
N THR A 84 4.05 10.47 2.25
CA THR A 84 4.46 9.08 2.50
C THR A 84 3.39 8.15 1.98
N LEU A 85 3.71 7.34 0.97
CA LEU A 85 2.78 6.36 0.41
C LEU A 85 2.71 5.14 1.33
N LEU A 86 1.53 4.87 1.88
CA LEU A 86 1.31 3.80 2.87
C LEU A 86 0.77 2.52 2.25
N ARG A 87 -0.06 2.66 1.20
CA ARG A 87 -0.73 1.54 0.52
C ARG A 87 -1.10 1.93 -0.90
N VAL A 88 -1.06 0.95 -1.80
CA VAL A 88 -1.64 1.03 -3.14
C VAL A 88 -2.40 -0.26 -3.39
N GLU A 89 -3.62 -0.14 -3.87
CA GLU A 89 -4.47 -1.26 -4.28
C GLU A 89 -4.99 -1.04 -5.69
N LYS A 90 -5.19 -2.14 -6.40
CA LYS A 90 -5.89 -2.13 -7.70
C LYS A 90 -6.86 -3.30 -7.72
N PRO A 91 -8.09 -3.12 -7.18
CA PRO A 91 -9.09 -4.17 -7.18
C PRO A 91 -9.50 -4.51 -8.61
N ALA A 92 -9.89 -5.77 -8.84
CA ALA A 92 -10.36 -6.19 -10.15
C ALA A 92 -11.67 -5.46 -10.52
N GLY A 93 -11.67 -4.74 -11.63
CA GLY A 93 -12.84 -3.99 -12.10
C GLY A 93 -13.11 -2.67 -11.38
N ALA A 94 -12.24 -2.23 -10.47
CA ALA A 94 -12.32 -0.94 -9.82
C ALA A 94 -11.08 -0.07 -10.13
N PRO A 95 -11.17 1.26 -9.98
CA PRO A 95 -9.99 2.12 -10.06
C PRO A 95 -8.95 1.76 -8.99
N ALA A 96 -7.70 2.12 -9.25
CA ALA A 96 -6.66 1.99 -8.23
C ALA A 96 -6.91 2.97 -7.07
N GLU A 97 -6.53 2.60 -5.86
CA GLU A 97 -6.63 3.43 -4.66
C GLU A 97 -5.26 3.51 -3.99
N ALA A 98 -4.91 4.68 -3.47
CA ALA A 98 -3.70 4.89 -2.69
C ALA A 98 -4.00 5.60 -1.37
N THR A 99 -3.40 5.09 -0.29
CA THR A 99 -3.42 5.75 1.02
C THR A 99 -2.10 6.46 1.22
N VAL A 100 -2.13 7.77 1.46
CA VAL A 100 -0.94 8.62 1.59
C VAL A 100 -1.02 9.42 2.87
N PHE A 101 0.03 9.44 3.69
CA PHE A 101 0.14 10.43 4.76
C PHE A 101 0.79 11.71 4.20
N ALA A 102 0.15 12.86 4.42
CA ALA A 102 0.60 14.16 3.96
C ALA A 102 0.86 15.09 5.16
N SER A 103 2.12 15.43 5.37
CA SER A 103 2.48 16.57 6.22
C SER A 103 1.99 17.89 5.62
N GLU A 104 1.98 18.97 6.39
CA GLU A 104 1.67 20.33 5.90
C GLU A 104 2.47 20.70 4.64
N LYS A 105 3.78 20.44 4.67
CA LYS A 105 4.67 20.65 3.52
C LYS A 105 4.28 19.78 2.32
N GLY A 106 3.91 18.53 2.56
CA GLY A 106 3.45 17.59 1.53
C GLY A 106 2.16 18.08 0.86
N LEU A 107 1.20 18.54 1.66
CA LEU A 107 -0.09 19.06 1.18
C LEU A 107 0.09 20.34 0.36
N ALA A 108 0.90 21.29 0.83
CA ALA A 108 1.23 22.50 0.09
C ALA A 108 1.89 22.20 -1.26
N LYS A 109 2.79 21.19 -1.29
CA LYS A 109 3.43 20.75 -2.53
C LYS A 109 2.47 20.05 -3.48
N LEU A 110 1.55 19.23 -2.97
CA LEU A 110 0.52 18.60 -3.78
C LEU A 110 -0.39 19.65 -4.42
N ARG A 111 -0.84 20.65 -3.64
CA ARG A 111 -1.60 21.80 -4.14
C ARG A 111 -0.85 22.53 -5.26
N GLN A 112 0.41 22.89 -5.03
CA GLN A 112 1.25 23.54 -6.05
C GLN A 112 1.35 22.73 -7.35
N LYS A 113 1.45 21.40 -7.26
CA LYS A 113 1.50 20.53 -8.45
C LYS A 113 0.19 20.55 -9.24
N ILE A 114 -0.95 20.54 -8.55
CA ILE A 114 -2.28 20.60 -9.15
C ILE A 114 -2.54 21.98 -9.78
N GLU A 115 -2.17 23.06 -9.11
CA GLU A 115 -2.24 24.43 -9.65
C GLU A 115 -1.39 24.58 -10.92
N ALA A 116 -0.14 24.10 -10.90
CA ALA A 116 0.73 24.12 -12.06
C ALA A 116 0.18 23.27 -13.22
N PHE A 117 -0.52 22.17 -12.91
CA PHE A 117 -1.24 21.38 -13.91
C PHE A 117 -2.44 22.12 -14.48
N GLY A 118 -3.13 22.99 -13.74
CA GLY A 118 -4.26 23.79 -14.25
C GLY A 118 -3.86 25.09 -14.96
N GLY A 119 -2.67 25.63 -14.66
CA GLY A 119 -2.15 26.93 -15.13
C GLY A 119 -1.73 26.98 -16.59
N ASP A 120 -0.86 27.89 -17.01
CA ASP A 120 -0.46 27.97 -18.41
C ASP A 120 0.46 26.81 -18.83
N ILE A 121 0.31 26.36 -20.08
CA ILE A 121 1.16 25.31 -20.63
C ILE A 121 2.45 25.95 -21.12
N PRO A 122 3.63 25.45 -20.71
CA PRO A 122 4.90 26.04 -21.11
C PRO A 122 5.08 25.97 -22.63
N ARG A 123 5.53 27.09 -23.21
CA ARG A 123 5.92 27.15 -24.62
C ARG A 123 7.38 26.71 -24.75
N LYS A 124 7.65 25.80 -25.67
CA LYS A 124 9.01 25.35 -25.99
C LYS A 124 9.73 26.39 -26.87
N GLU A 125 11.06 26.30 -26.90
CA GLU A 125 11.92 27.17 -27.70
C GLU A 125 11.61 27.10 -29.21
N ASP A 126 11.09 25.95 -29.68
CA ASP A 126 10.63 25.73 -31.06
C ASP A 126 9.25 26.34 -31.37
N GLY A 127 8.63 27.02 -30.40
CA GLY A 127 7.32 27.65 -30.54
C GLY A 127 6.13 26.71 -30.34
N SER A 128 6.34 25.41 -30.16
CA SER A 128 5.31 24.41 -29.85
C SER A 128 4.88 24.44 -28.38
N THR A 129 3.68 23.98 -28.11
CA THR A 129 3.15 23.85 -26.75
C THR A 129 3.70 22.56 -26.12
N GLY A 130 4.27 22.66 -24.92
CA GLY A 130 4.73 21.52 -24.15
C GLY A 130 3.60 20.68 -23.54
N ALA A 131 3.96 19.70 -22.72
CA ALA A 131 2.98 19.01 -21.87
C ALA A 131 2.68 19.87 -20.63
N PRO A 132 1.46 19.81 -20.07
CA PRO A 132 1.17 20.43 -18.79
C PRO A 132 2.13 19.92 -17.70
N GLN A 133 2.50 20.80 -16.77
CA GLN A 133 3.32 20.39 -15.65
C GLN A 133 2.58 19.38 -14.77
N ASN A 134 3.29 18.38 -14.26
CA ASN A 134 2.73 17.31 -13.42
C ASN A 134 1.57 16.52 -14.07
N ALA A 135 1.48 16.49 -15.41
CA ALA A 135 0.40 15.85 -16.14
C ALA A 135 0.13 14.42 -15.67
N ASP A 136 1.15 13.56 -15.66
CA ASP A 136 1.01 12.15 -15.27
C ASP A 136 0.39 11.98 -13.88
N LEU A 137 0.82 12.78 -12.90
CA LEU A 137 0.26 12.71 -11.55
C LEU A 137 -1.21 13.10 -11.57
N VAL A 138 -1.50 14.31 -12.03
CA VAL A 138 -2.83 14.91 -11.86
C VAL A 138 -3.87 14.25 -12.76
N GLN A 139 -3.47 13.83 -13.96
CA GLN A 139 -4.32 13.07 -14.86
C GLN A 139 -4.54 11.63 -14.41
N SER A 140 -3.71 11.07 -13.52
CA SER A 140 -3.95 9.73 -12.97
C SER A 140 -4.98 9.71 -11.85
N ILE A 141 -5.21 10.86 -11.18
CA ILE A 141 -6.07 11.00 -10.02
C ILE A 141 -7.49 11.38 -10.46
N SER A 142 -8.50 10.68 -9.93
CA SER A 142 -9.92 11.04 -10.08
C SER A 142 -10.41 11.86 -8.89
N ALA A 143 -10.06 11.45 -7.66
CA ALA A 143 -10.53 12.07 -6.42
C ALA A 143 -9.47 12.02 -5.32
N ILE A 144 -9.57 12.97 -4.40
CA ILE A 144 -8.78 13.05 -3.17
C ILE A 144 -9.75 13.30 -2.02
N SER A 145 -9.61 12.57 -0.91
CA SER A 145 -10.41 12.77 0.29
C SER A 145 -9.60 12.46 1.56
N GLU A 146 -10.09 12.87 2.73
CA GLU A 146 -9.52 12.42 4.01
C GLU A 146 -9.78 10.92 4.19
N ALA A 147 -8.72 10.17 4.48
CA ALA A 147 -8.79 8.73 4.66
C ALA A 147 -9.27 8.39 6.06
N GLY A 148 -10.31 7.55 6.14
CA GLY A 148 -10.71 6.94 7.40
C GLY A 148 -9.80 5.78 7.82
N LEU A 149 -10.05 5.26 9.03
CA LEU A 149 -9.31 4.13 9.62
C LEU A 149 -9.20 2.91 8.68
N ARG A 150 -10.24 2.67 7.88
CA ARG A 150 -10.31 1.57 6.91
C ARG A 150 -9.21 1.62 5.85
N ALA A 151 -8.75 2.81 5.45
CA ALA A 151 -7.71 2.99 4.43
C ALA A 151 -6.32 2.51 4.91
N LEU A 152 -6.13 2.38 6.23
CA LEU A 152 -4.91 1.88 6.86
C LEU A 152 -4.95 0.37 7.15
N TRP A 153 -6.12 -0.27 6.99
CA TRP A 153 -6.31 -1.68 7.28
C TRP A 153 -5.56 -2.58 6.30
N ARG A 154 -4.87 -3.61 6.78
CA ARG A 154 -4.08 -4.56 5.97
C ARG A 154 -4.53 -6.01 6.06
N SER A 155 -5.34 -6.37 7.04
CA SER A 155 -5.90 -7.71 7.15
C SER A 155 -7.11 -7.90 6.23
N PRO A 156 -7.63 -9.13 6.04
CA PRO A 156 -8.86 -9.34 5.27
C PRO A 156 -10.00 -8.45 5.74
N GLY A 157 -10.79 -7.94 4.79
CA GLY A 157 -11.83 -6.95 5.07
C GLY A 157 -12.90 -7.42 6.06
N ALA A 158 -13.15 -8.73 6.12
CA ALA A 158 -14.08 -9.37 7.05
C ALA A 158 -13.59 -9.37 8.50
N ARG A 159 -12.29 -9.20 8.75
CA ARG A 159 -11.70 -9.16 10.10
C ARG A 159 -11.64 -7.74 10.68
N PHE A 160 -12.08 -6.74 9.93
CA PHE A 160 -12.12 -5.38 10.44
C PHE A 160 -13.11 -5.28 11.61
N PRO A 161 -12.70 -4.73 12.76
CA PRO A 161 -13.57 -4.61 13.92
C PRO A 161 -14.80 -3.71 13.67
N ALA A 162 -15.92 -4.29 13.26
CA ALA A 162 -17.19 -3.56 13.05
C ALA A 162 -18.10 -3.55 14.29
N GLN A 163 -17.80 -4.38 15.29
CA GLN A 163 -18.57 -4.46 16.53
C GLN A 163 -18.25 -3.31 17.48
N VAL A 164 -19.24 -2.90 18.27
CA VAL A 164 -19.06 -1.93 19.34
C VAL A 164 -18.15 -2.49 20.43
N GLY A 165 -17.34 -1.62 21.03
CA GLY A 165 -16.47 -1.93 22.16
C GLY A 165 -15.00 -1.96 21.79
N LYS A 166 -14.14 -2.09 22.82
CA LYS A 166 -12.70 -2.12 22.62
C LYS A 166 -12.27 -3.46 22.04
N LYS A 167 -11.46 -3.41 20.99
CA LYS A 167 -10.91 -4.57 20.32
C LYS A 167 -9.39 -4.44 20.24
N PRO A 168 -8.66 -5.55 20.18
CA PRO A 168 -7.22 -5.50 19.99
C PRO A 168 -6.89 -5.25 18.51
N TRP A 169 -5.92 -4.40 18.28
CA TRP A 169 -5.42 -3.96 16.97
C TRP A 169 -3.91 -4.17 16.94
N GLU A 170 -3.42 -4.68 15.82
CA GLU A 170 -2.00 -4.60 15.49
C GLU A 170 -1.76 -3.25 14.83
N VAL A 171 -0.96 -2.39 15.47
CA VAL A 171 -0.69 -1.03 15.01
C VAL A 171 0.76 -0.94 14.58
N TRP A 172 0.96 -0.65 13.30
CA TRP A 172 2.28 -0.44 12.71
C TRP A 172 2.60 1.04 12.75
N LEU A 173 3.68 1.40 13.43
CA LEU A 173 4.11 2.76 13.69
C LEU A 173 5.42 3.05 12.96
N ASP A 174 5.57 4.26 12.46
CA ASP A 174 6.89 4.77 12.07
C ASP A 174 7.83 4.79 13.28
N LYS A 175 8.99 4.14 13.16
CA LYS A 175 9.90 3.91 14.29
C LYS A 175 10.37 5.20 14.98
N ASN A 176 10.53 6.29 14.23
CA ASN A 176 11.03 7.56 14.77
C ASN A 176 9.99 8.29 15.62
N SER A 177 8.71 8.02 15.39
CA SER A 177 7.58 8.67 16.06
C SER A 177 6.79 7.73 16.97
N ALA A 178 7.13 6.44 16.98
CA ALA A 178 6.43 5.42 17.75
C ALA A 178 6.44 5.67 19.27
N ALA A 179 7.53 6.20 19.82
CA ALA A 179 7.59 6.54 21.26
C ALA A 179 6.52 7.56 21.65
N ALA A 180 6.37 8.62 20.85
CA ALA A 180 5.34 9.64 21.06
C ALA A 180 3.92 9.07 20.96
N PHE A 181 3.71 8.07 20.09
CA PHE A 181 2.43 7.37 20.03
C PHE A 181 2.12 6.63 21.32
N VAL A 182 3.05 5.80 21.81
CA VAL A 182 2.85 5.02 23.02
C VAL A 182 2.58 5.92 24.22
N ASP A 183 3.34 7.00 24.36
CA ASP A 183 3.23 7.91 25.50
C ASP A 183 1.90 8.67 25.53
N ARG A 184 1.33 8.97 24.36
CA ARG A 184 0.13 9.81 24.22
C ARG A 184 -1.14 9.05 23.85
N ALA A 185 -1.05 7.79 23.46
CA ALA A 185 -2.20 6.95 23.09
C ALA A 185 -3.30 6.93 24.17
N ALA A 186 -2.89 6.95 25.44
CA ALA A 186 -3.81 6.97 26.58
C ALA A 186 -4.68 8.25 26.63
N GLU A 187 -4.22 9.38 26.09
CA GLU A 187 -5.00 10.63 25.97
C GLU A 187 -6.27 10.42 25.12
N TYR A 188 -6.27 9.42 24.24
CA TYR A 188 -7.36 9.09 23.32
C TYR A 188 -8.12 7.82 23.72
N GLY A 189 -7.88 7.28 24.92
CA GLY A 189 -8.50 6.03 25.39
C GLY A 189 -7.92 4.76 24.77
N VAL A 190 -6.79 4.85 24.08
CA VAL A 190 -6.09 3.72 23.45
C VAL A 190 -5.11 3.11 24.45
N ALA A 191 -5.31 1.83 24.82
CA ALA A 191 -4.40 1.11 25.70
C ALA A 191 -3.37 0.34 24.88
N VAL A 192 -2.08 0.69 25.01
CA VAL A 192 -0.99 0.02 24.29
C VAL A 192 -0.35 -1.05 25.18
N GLY A 193 -0.17 -2.25 24.63
CA GLY A 193 0.50 -3.37 25.29
C GLY A 193 1.99 -3.13 25.51
N THR A 194 2.58 -3.89 26.43
CA THR A 194 4.03 -3.83 26.72
C THR A 194 4.87 -4.47 25.61
N ASP A 195 4.32 -5.46 24.93
CA ASP A 195 5.01 -6.22 23.90
C ASP A 195 5.13 -5.42 22.60
N ARG A 196 6.31 -5.49 21.97
CA ARG A 196 6.65 -4.75 20.77
C ARG A 196 7.45 -5.64 19.82
N LEU A 197 7.14 -5.57 18.53
CA LEU A 197 8.01 -6.08 17.48
C LEU A 197 8.73 -4.93 16.81
N GLU A 198 10.06 -4.99 16.78
CA GLU A 198 10.89 -3.98 16.12
C GLU A 198 11.32 -4.45 14.74
N PHE A 199 11.02 -3.65 13.72
CA PHE A 199 11.58 -3.75 12.38
C PHE A 199 12.54 -2.57 12.14
N PRO A 200 13.29 -2.58 11.02
CA PRO A 200 14.21 -1.47 10.71
C PRO A 200 13.51 -0.11 10.61
N GLU A 201 12.35 -0.06 9.94
CA GLU A 201 11.59 1.19 9.71
C GLU A 201 10.33 1.30 10.56
N ASP A 202 9.82 0.19 11.10
CA ASP A 202 8.52 0.11 11.76
C ASP A 202 8.65 -0.44 13.19
N LEU A 203 7.76 0.02 14.07
CA LEU A 203 7.48 -0.58 15.37
C LEU A 203 6.05 -1.10 15.38
N VAL A 204 5.85 -2.38 15.69
CA VAL A 204 4.52 -2.98 15.79
C VAL A 204 4.15 -3.16 17.26
N VAL A 205 2.97 -2.67 17.63
CA VAL A 205 2.42 -2.78 18.99
C VAL A 205 1.00 -3.32 18.93
N ILE A 206 0.56 -3.95 20.02
CA ILE A 206 -0.86 -4.28 20.20
C ILE A 206 -1.53 -3.15 20.95
N ALA A 207 -2.62 -2.62 20.40
CA ALA A 207 -3.42 -1.57 21.02
C ALA A 207 -4.86 -2.04 21.22
N VAL A 208 -5.49 -1.70 22.34
CA VAL A 208 -6.88 -2.01 22.65
C VAL A 208 -7.69 -0.72 22.68
N ALA A 209 -8.63 -0.59 21.74
CA ALA A 209 -9.41 0.64 21.54
C ALA A 209 -10.71 0.35 20.76
N THR A 210 -11.68 1.26 20.87
CA THR A 210 -12.79 1.34 19.90
C THR A 210 -12.30 1.92 18.57
N ASN A 211 -13.15 1.86 17.52
CA ASN A 211 -12.84 2.49 16.24
C ASN A 211 -12.66 4.01 16.39
N GLU A 212 -13.50 4.66 17.20
CA GLU A 212 -13.49 6.11 17.39
C GLU A 212 -12.25 6.56 18.17
N GLU A 213 -11.92 5.86 19.26
CA GLU A 213 -10.71 6.11 20.06
C GLU A 213 -9.44 5.98 19.20
N LEU A 214 -9.34 4.90 18.41
CA LEU A 214 -8.18 4.66 17.56
C LEU A 214 -8.10 5.66 16.41
N ALA A 215 -9.22 6.01 15.78
CA ALA A 215 -9.26 7.02 14.72
C ALA A 215 -8.80 8.40 15.22
N ALA A 216 -9.23 8.80 16.43
CA ALA A 216 -8.80 10.05 17.04
C ALA A 216 -7.28 10.06 17.32
N ALA A 217 -6.74 8.95 17.86
CA ALA A 217 -5.31 8.80 18.10
C ALA A 217 -4.50 8.83 16.80
N VAL A 218 -4.91 8.06 15.79
CA VAL A 218 -4.26 8.00 14.46
C VAL A 218 -4.20 9.40 13.84
N ARG A 219 -5.34 10.10 13.80
CA ARG A 219 -5.44 11.45 13.22
C ARG A 219 -4.53 12.45 13.93
N SER A 220 -4.48 12.39 15.26
CA SER A 220 -3.77 13.41 16.06
C SER A 220 -2.27 13.14 16.21
N LEU A 221 -1.84 11.88 16.10
CA LEU A 221 -0.44 11.48 16.33
C LEU A 221 0.33 11.24 15.03
N GLY A 222 -0.35 10.94 13.91
CA GLY A 222 0.21 10.96 12.55
C GLY A 222 1.35 9.98 12.25
N CYS A 223 1.57 9.00 13.12
CA CYS A 223 2.69 8.05 13.03
C CYS A 223 2.26 6.64 12.60
N VAL A 224 0.96 6.39 12.48
CA VAL A 224 0.42 5.07 12.13
C VAL A 224 0.57 4.84 10.63
N ARG A 225 1.27 3.77 10.26
CA ARG A 225 1.52 3.36 8.87
C ARG A 225 0.56 2.27 8.40
N ALA A 226 0.08 1.45 9.33
CA ALA A 226 -0.89 0.39 9.04
C ALA A 226 -1.62 -0.08 10.28
N LEU A 227 -2.76 -0.73 10.04
CA LEU A 227 -3.59 -1.40 11.03
C LEU A 227 -3.90 -2.82 10.56
N ALA A 228 -3.87 -3.77 11.48
CA ALA A 228 -4.20 -5.16 11.18
C ALA A 228 -4.89 -5.81 12.38
N THR A 229 -5.49 -6.98 12.13
CA THR A 229 -5.89 -7.88 13.21
C THR A 229 -4.62 -8.42 13.85
N PRO A 230 -4.49 -8.42 15.19
CA PRO A 230 -3.40 -9.10 15.88
C PRO A 230 -3.22 -10.51 15.35
N THR A 231 -1.99 -10.83 14.98
CA THR A 231 -1.63 -12.20 14.62
C THR A 231 -1.79 -13.08 15.87
N ARG A 232 -2.76 -14.01 15.85
CA ARG A 232 -2.87 -15.07 16.86
C ARG A 232 -1.57 -15.88 16.83
N THR A 233 -0.86 -15.95 17.95
CA THR A 233 0.39 -16.73 18.08
C THR A 233 0.09 -18.23 18.04
N ALA A 234 1.14 -19.04 17.87
CA ALA A 234 1.06 -20.50 17.75
C ALA A 234 0.28 -21.21 18.89
N ASP A 235 0.14 -20.58 20.06
CA ASP A 235 -0.64 -21.10 21.19
C ASP A 235 -2.14 -21.28 20.88
N ASP A 236 -2.66 -20.57 19.87
CA ASP A 236 -4.04 -20.73 19.39
C ASP A 236 -4.22 -21.90 18.41
N PHE A 237 -3.12 -22.41 17.82
CA PHE A 237 -3.17 -23.49 16.83
C PHE A 237 -3.43 -24.86 17.48
N ASP A 238 -3.05 -25.03 18.75
CA ASP A 238 -3.26 -26.26 19.52
C ASP A 238 -4.68 -26.38 20.09
N ALA A 239 -5.52 -25.34 20.00
CA ALA A 239 -6.85 -25.30 20.60
C ALA A 239 -8.03 -25.26 19.59
N MET A 240 -7.77 -25.34 18.28
CA MET A 240 -8.82 -25.24 17.26
C MET A 240 -9.37 -26.60 16.78
N PRO A 241 -10.69 -26.75 16.59
CA PRO A 241 -11.29 -27.90 15.92
C PRO A 241 -10.81 -28.01 14.46
N VAL A 242 -10.63 -29.26 14.01
CA VAL A 242 -10.01 -29.69 12.73
C VAL A 242 -10.57 -29.00 11.47
N GLU A 243 -11.80 -28.48 11.52
CA GLU A 243 -12.49 -27.91 10.36
C GLU A 243 -11.93 -26.54 9.91
N GLU A 244 -11.37 -25.74 10.83
CA GLU A 244 -10.76 -24.43 10.48
C GLU A 244 -9.30 -24.54 10.01
N GLN A 245 -8.65 -25.69 10.20
CA GLN A 245 -7.30 -25.96 9.67
C GLN A 245 -7.29 -26.22 8.16
N LEU A 246 -8.41 -26.66 7.58
CA LEU A 246 -8.51 -27.01 6.16
C LEU A 246 -8.47 -25.77 5.25
N ASP A 247 -9.09 -24.66 5.64
CA ASP A 247 -9.06 -23.41 4.86
C ASP A 247 -7.64 -22.82 4.74
N TRP A 248 -6.80 -23.03 5.76
CA TRP A 248 -5.40 -22.60 5.73
C TRP A 248 -4.53 -23.51 4.88
N VAL A 249 -4.81 -24.82 4.90
CA VAL A 249 -4.14 -25.80 4.01
C VAL A 249 -4.51 -25.55 2.55
N ASP A 250 -5.74 -25.16 2.26
CA ASP A 250 -6.20 -24.85 0.92
C ASP A 250 -5.64 -23.51 0.40
N ASP A 251 -5.57 -22.44 1.22
CA ASP A 251 -4.90 -21.18 0.82
C ASP A 251 -3.39 -21.39 0.55
N LEU A 252 -2.72 -22.17 1.39
CA LEU A 252 -1.30 -22.49 1.23
C LEU A 252 -1.05 -23.39 0.01
N SER A 253 -1.91 -24.40 -0.21
CA SER A 253 -1.82 -25.30 -1.37
C SER A 253 -2.09 -24.57 -2.68
N ASN A 254 -3.05 -23.64 -2.70
CA ASN A 254 -3.37 -22.84 -3.88
C ASN A 254 -2.25 -21.86 -4.27
N ARG A 255 -1.39 -21.48 -3.31
CA ARG A 255 -0.24 -20.60 -3.54
C ARG A 255 1.06 -21.36 -3.81
N THR A 256 1.05 -22.68 -3.69
CA THR A 256 2.23 -23.52 -3.88
C THR A 256 2.17 -24.22 -5.23
N THR A 257 3.00 -23.77 -6.18
CA THR A 257 3.28 -24.55 -7.39
C THR A 257 4.33 -25.61 -7.08
N PHE A 258 3.94 -26.88 -7.15
CA PHE A 258 4.85 -28.00 -7.03
C PHE A 258 5.52 -28.28 -8.38
N GLU A 259 6.84 -28.18 -8.47
CA GLU A 259 7.58 -28.88 -9.52
C GLU A 259 7.86 -30.30 -9.05
N ALA A 260 7.29 -31.29 -9.75
CA ALA A 260 7.49 -32.69 -9.42
C ALA A 260 8.90 -33.13 -9.82
N THR A 261 9.87 -33.05 -8.90
CA THR A 261 11.13 -33.78 -9.02
C THR A 261 11.00 -35.17 -8.40
N VAL A 262 11.46 -36.18 -9.13
CA VAL A 262 11.39 -37.61 -8.80
C VAL A 262 12.43 -37.97 -7.72
N ASP A 263 12.29 -37.44 -6.51
CA ASP A 263 12.75 -38.05 -5.24
C ASP A 263 12.46 -37.10 -4.05
N PRO A 264 11.42 -37.34 -3.23
CA PRO A 264 11.11 -36.47 -2.09
C PRO A 264 11.58 -37.12 -0.78
N ASN A 265 12.75 -36.76 -0.28
CA ASN A 265 13.12 -37.10 1.11
C ASN A 265 13.13 -35.89 2.06
N PHE A 266 13.12 -34.65 1.57
CA PHE A 266 12.88 -33.46 2.40
C PHE A 266 12.28 -32.32 1.56
N ILE A 267 11.26 -31.64 2.10
CA ILE A 267 10.77 -30.35 1.58
C ILE A 267 11.38 -29.27 2.49
N THR A 268 12.30 -28.47 1.96
CA THR A 268 12.77 -27.27 2.66
C THR A 268 11.92 -26.10 2.20
N CYS A 269 11.13 -25.53 3.11
CA CYS A 269 10.42 -24.27 2.87
C CYS A 269 11.38 -23.11 3.19
N SER A 270 12.02 -22.54 2.18
CA SER A 270 12.77 -21.30 2.34
C SER A 270 11.83 -20.12 2.08
N ILE A 271 11.54 -19.32 3.10
CA ILE A 271 10.91 -18.01 2.92
C ILE A 271 12.00 -17.10 2.35
N ALA A 272 12.08 -17.02 1.02
CA ALA A 272 12.95 -16.06 0.37
C ALA A 272 12.34 -14.66 0.53
N ALA A 273 12.75 -13.94 1.58
CA ALA A 273 12.68 -12.49 1.58
C ALA A 273 13.50 -12.01 0.37
N SER A 274 12.87 -11.28 -0.54
CA SER A 274 13.50 -10.73 -1.74
C SER A 274 14.50 -9.63 -1.39
N ALA A 275 15.69 -10.02 -0.94
CA ALA A 275 16.88 -9.20 -1.06
C ALA A 275 17.55 -9.57 -2.38
N GLY A 276 17.39 -8.72 -3.38
CA GLY A 276 18.20 -8.80 -4.59
C GLY A 276 19.67 -8.70 -4.22
N HIS A 277 20.44 -9.74 -4.51
CA HIS A 277 21.87 -9.63 -4.75
C HIS A 277 22.15 -10.06 -6.19
N ILE A 278 22.96 -9.22 -6.80
CA ILE A 278 23.44 -9.19 -8.17
C ILE A 278 24.55 -10.23 -8.32
N HIS A 279 24.47 -11.06 -9.37
CA HIS A 279 25.62 -11.49 -10.17
C HIS A 279 25.19 -11.53 -11.64
#